data_AF-A0A2A2QX92-F1
#
_entry.id   AF-A0A2A2QX92-F1
#
_cell.length_a   1.000
_cell.length_b   1.000
_cell.length_c   1.000
_cell.angle_alpha   90.00
_cell.angle_beta   90.00
_cell.angle_gamma   90.00
#
_symmetry.space_group_name_H-M   'P 1'
#
loop_
_entity.id
_entity.type
_entity.pdbx_description
1 polymer ?
#
loop_
_entity_poly.entity_id
_entity_poly.type
_entity_poly.pdbx_seq_one_letter_code
_entity_poly.pdbx_strand_id
1 'polypeptide(L)'
;MKKLILSLTLIGMLATPLLAQAPPTAAPAAAPAPAAAVKPPEKAEPNVEQRVADLEAYVGNGFRGSADAKANVKSKLDDVAGPGHNGFMMICAALVLFMTLPGLAL
;
A
#
# COMPACT_ATOMS: atom_id res chain seq x y z
N MET A 1 2.46 21.01 45.69
CA MET A 1 1.33 20.98 44.73
C MET A 1 1.71 20.48 43.33
N LYS A 2 2.85 20.90 42.73
CA LYS A 2 3.32 20.33 41.44
C LYS A 2 3.93 18.91 41.54
N LYS A 3 4.46 18.49 42.69
CA LYS A 3 4.98 17.12 42.88
C LYS A 3 3.89 16.08 43.20
N LEU A 4 2.68 16.53 43.57
CA LEU A 4 1.57 15.63 43.91
C LEU A 4 0.77 15.22 42.66
N ILE A 5 0.78 16.05 41.61
CA ILE A 5 0.13 15.74 40.32
C ILE A 5 1.03 14.81 39.48
N LEU A 6 2.36 14.93 39.60
CA LEU A 6 3.32 14.08 38.87
C LEU A 6 3.37 12.63 39.41
N SER A 7 2.99 12.38 40.67
CA SER A 7 2.96 11.03 41.25
C SER A 7 1.64 10.28 41.01
N LEU A 8 0.57 10.98 40.61
CA LEU A 8 -0.73 10.36 40.36
C LEU A 8 -0.84 9.75 38.95
N THR A 9 -0.06 10.27 37.99
CA THR A 9 0.04 9.69 36.64
C THR A 9 0.93 8.45 36.57
N LEU A 10 1.82 8.23 37.55
CA LEU A 10 2.73 7.07 37.57
C LEU A 10 2.13 5.82 38.24
N ILE A 11 1.03 5.96 38.99
CA ILE A 11 0.35 4.83 39.67
C ILE A 11 -0.82 4.27 38.84
N GLY A 12 -1.30 5.01 37.82
CA GLY A 12 -2.35 4.54 36.92
C GLY A 12 -1.92 3.46 35.92
N MET A 13 -0.61 3.21 35.77
CA MET A 13 -0.09 2.25 34.78
C MET A 13 0.17 0.84 35.35
N LEU A 14 -0.15 0.58 36.62
CA LEU A 14 0.24 -0.67 37.31
C LEU A 14 -0.89 -1.42 38.03
N ALA A 15 -2.15 -1.03 37.84
CA ALA A 15 -3.27 -1.71 38.51
C ALA A 15 -4.44 -1.98 37.57
N THR A 16 -4.33 -3.05 36.77
CA THR A 16 -5.45 -3.96 36.38
C THR A 16 -4.87 -5.04 35.44
N PRO A 17 -4.87 -6.32 35.88
CA PRO A 17 -6.10 -7.11 35.78
C PRO A 17 -6.26 -8.09 36.96
N LEU A 18 -7.28 -7.91 37.82
CA LEU A 18 -7.60 -8.87 38.88
C LEU A 18 -9.04 -9.45 38.82
N LEU A 19 -9.85 -9.17 37.79
CA LEU A 19 -11.16 -9.82 37.66
C LEU A 19 -11.47 -10.29 36.24
N ALA A 20 -10.72 -11.30 35.77
CA ALA A 20 -11.16 -12.16 34.68
C ALA A 20 -10.53 -13.56 34.83
N GLN A 21 -10.98 -14.34 35.82
CA GLN A 21 -10.76 -15.79 35.77
C GLN A 21 -11.68 -16.37 34.69
N ALA A 22 -11.10 -16.65 33.52
CA ALA A 22 -11.76 -17.43 32.48
C ALA A 22 -11.80 -18.92 32.90
N PRO A 23 -12.88 -19.66 32.56
CA PRO A 23 -12.96 -21.11 32.76
C PRO A 23 -11.82 -21.85 32.05
N PRO A 24 -11.50 -23.11 32.42
CA PRO A 24 -10.37 -23.85 31.85
C PRO A 24 -10.47 -23.86 30.33
N THR A 25 -9.55 -23.14 29.70
CA THR A 25 -9.47 -23.02 28.25
C THR A 25 -9.09 -24.41 27.72
N ALA A 26 -9.95 -24.98 26.87
CA ALA A 26 -9.61 -26.16 26.09
C ALA A 26 -8.26 -25.91 25.39
N ALA A 27 -7.41 -26.93 25.35
CA ALA A 27 -6.10 -26.87 24.70
C ALA A 27 -6.20 -26.16 23.33
N PRO A 28 -5.25 -25.29 22.95
CA PRO A 28 -5.30 -24.62 21.66
C PRO A 28 -5.42 -25.68 20.57
N ALA A 29 -6.54 -25.66 19.85
CA ALA A 29 -6.66 -26.41 18.62
C ALA A 29 -5.52 -25.95 17.70
N ALA A 30 -4.76 -26.90 17.16
CA ALA A 30 -3.65 -26.61 16.27
C ALA A 30 -4.10 -25.62 15.19
N ALA A 31 -3.39 -24.49 15.08
CA ALA A 31 -3.65 -23.51 14.04
C ALA A 31 -3.56 -24.22 12.67
N PRO A 32 -4.54 -24.05 11.78
CA PRO A 32 -4.48 -24.64 10.45
C PRO A 32 -3.21 -24.15 9.75
N ALA A 33 -2.49 -25.09 9.15
CA ALA A 33 -1.27 -24.81 8.40
C ALA A 33 -1.54 -23.69 7.36
N PRO A 34 -0.61 -22.73 7.16
CA PRO A 34 -0.77 -21.72 6.12
C PRO A 34 -1.07 -22.41 4.79
N ALA A 35 -2.22 -22.08 4.20
CA ALA A 35 -2.54 -22.55 2.86
C ALA A 35 -1.39 -22.13 1.94
N ALA A 36 -0.81 -23.09 1.22
CA ALA A 36 0.25 -22.82 0.28
C ALA A 36 -0.23 -21.73 -0.69
N ALA A 37 0.49 -20.62 -0.74
CA ALA A 37 0.21 -19.56 -1.70
C ALA A 37 0.31 -20.16 -3.11
N VAL A 38 -0.84 -20.27 -3.78
CA VAL A 38 -0.90 -20.67 -5.17
C VAL A 38 -0.13 -19.61 -5.95
N LYS A 39 1.06 -19.98 -6.45
CA LYS A 39 1.83 -19.09 -7.33
C LYS A 39 0.96 -18.78 -8.55
N PRO A 40 0.74 -17.49 -8.89
CA PRO A 40 0.06 -17.14 -10.13
C PRO A 40 0.75 -17.83 -11.31
N PRO A 41 -0.01 -18.30 -12.31
CA PRO A 41 0.56 -18.90 -13.50
C PRO A 41 1.55 -17.92 -14.14
N GLU A 42 2.71 -18.44 -14.55
CA GLU A 42 3.74 -17.63 -15.17
C GLU A 42 3.22 -17.08 -16.52
N LYS A 43 3.08 -15.76 -16.61
CA LYS A 43 2.63 -15.08 -17.83
C LYS A 43 3.66 -15.30 -18.95
N ALA A 44 3.18 -15.57 -20.16
CA ALA A 44 4.01 -15.77 -21.35
C ALA A 44 4.69 -14.47 -21.80
N GLU A 45 5.70 -14.58 -22.68
CA GLU A 45 6.27 -13.41 -23.32
C GLU A 45 5.31 -12.82 -24.37
N PRO A 46 5.12 -11.49 -24.39
CA PRO A 46 4.25 -10.84 -25.36
C PRO A 46 4.88 -10.83 -26.76
N ASN A 47 4.05 -10.98 -27.79
CA ASN A 47 4.49 -10.76 -29.17
C ASN A 47 4.67 -9.25 -29.47
N VAL A 48 5.12 -8.91 -30.68
CA VAL A 48 5.40 -7.51 -31.05
C VAL A 48 4.11 -6.70 -31.09
N GLU A 49 3.03 -7.24 -31.62
CA GLU A 49 1.74 -6.56 -31.76
C GLU A 49 1.13 -6.20 -30.40
N GLN A 50 1.20 -7.12 -29.43
CA GLN A 50 0.77 -6.92 -28.05
C GLN A 50 1.63 -5.86 -27.36
N ARG A 51 2.95 -5.88 -27.58
CA ARG A 51 3.84 -4.85 -27.03
C ARG A 51 3.53 -3.47 -27.60
N VAL A 52 3.26 -3.38 -28.90
CA VAL A 52 2.90 -2.11 -29.56
C VAL A 52 1.55 -1.61 -29.05
N ALA A 53 0.52 -2.47 -28.97
CA ALA A 53 -0.78 -2.09 -28.42
C ALA A 53 -0.67 -1.58 -26.97
N ASP A 54 0.14 -2.25 -26.15
CA ASP A 54 0.44 -1.81 -24.79
C ASP A 54 1.17 -0.46 -24.73
N LEU A 55 2.09 -0.20 -25.67
CA LEU A 55 2.82 1.06 -25.77
C LEU A 55 1.92 2.21 -26.23
N GLU A 56 1.07 1.98 -27.22
CA GLU A 56 0.08 2.95 -27.68
C GLU A 56 -0.89 3.31 -26.54
N ALA A 57 -1.38 2.30 -25.82
CA ALA A 57 -2.19 2.53 -24.63
C ALA A 57 -1.40 3.27 -23.53
N TYR A 58 -0.13 2.93 -23.28
CA TYR A 58 0.70 3.60 -22.28
C TYR A 58 0.91 5.09 -22.59
N VAL A 59 1.26 5.41 -23.84
CA VAL A 59 1.48 6.80 -24.28
C VAL A 59 0.17 7.59 -24.30
N GLY A 60 -0.92 6.97 -24.74
CA GLY A 60 -2.27 7.53 -24.68
C GLY A 60 -2.87 7.59 -23.28
N ASN A 61 -2.12 7.14 -22.26
CA ASN A 61 -2.55 7.05 -20.87
C ASN A 61 -3.86 6.25 -20.68
N GLY A 62 -4.09 5.29 -21.58
CA GLY A 62 -5.23 4.38 -21.61
C GLY A 62 -4.97 3.07 -20.87
N PHE A 63 -6.00 2.23 -20.80
CA PHE A 63 -5.89 0.92 -20.17
C PHE A 63 -5.06 -0.04 -21.03
N ARG A 64 -4.10 -0.71 -20.39
CA ARG A 64 -3.20 -1.67 -21.04
C ARG A 64 -3.72 -3.08 -20.82
N GLY A 65 -3.94 -3.83 -21.90
CA GLY A 65 -4.52 -5.18 -21.84
C GLY A 65 -3.68 -6.16 -21.01
N SER A 66 -2.37 -5.98 -20.96
CA SER A 66 -1.45 -6.79 -20.13
C SER A 66 -1.57 -6.56 -18.62
N ALA A 67 -2.13 -5.41 -18.21
CA ALA A 67 -2.36 -5.04 -16.82
C ALA A 67 -3.64 -5.68 -16.25
N ASP A 68 -4.45 -6.32 -17.10
CA ASP A 68 -5.62 -7.08 -16.65
C ASP A 68 -5.19 -8.29 -15.80
N ALA A 69 -5.97 -8.60 -14.76
CA ALA A 69 -5.72 -9.74 -13.88
C ALA A 69 -5.81 -11.10 -14.61
N LYS A 70 -6.53 -11.15 -15.74
CA LYS A 70 -6.68 -12.31 -16.62
C LYS A 70 -5.65 -12.32 -17.75
N ALA A 71 -4.81 -11.30 -17.88
CA ALA A 71 -3.81 -11.25 -18.95
C ALA A 71 -2.85 -12.43 -18.86
N ASN A 72 -2.65 -13.14 -19.97
CA ASN A 72 -1.75 -14.29 -20.04
C ASN A 72 -0.32 -13.92 -20.49
N VAL A 73 -0.05 -12.63 -20.75
CA VAL A 73 1.24 -12.12 -21.24
C VAL A 73 1.78 -11.02 -20.33
N LYS A 74 3.10 -11.07 -20.10
CA LYS A 74 3.84 -10.03 -19.35
C LYS A 74 3.91 -8.75 -20.16
N SER A 75 4.20 -7.62 -19.50
CA SER A 75 4.63 -6.42 -20.20
C SER A 75 5.91 -5.85 -19.62
N LYS A 76 6.68 -5.15 -20.46
CA LYS A 76 7.89 -4.44 -20.04
C LYS A 76 7.58 -3.13 -19.30
N LEU A 77 6.31 -2.76 -19.27
CA LEU A 77 5.80 -1.56 -18.62
C LEU A 77 5.04 -1.91 -17.33
N ASP A 78 5.09 -3.18 -16.90
CA ASP A 78 4.56 -3.58 -15.59
C ASP A 78 5.34 -2.82 -14.50
N ASP A 79 4.63 -2.33 -13.48
CA ASP A 79 5.15 -1.48 -12.41
C ASP A 79 5.79 -0.15 -12.85
N VAL A 80 5.65 0.24 -14.13
CA VAL A 80 6.11 1.54 -14.62
C VAL A 80 4.99 2.56 -14.54
N ALA A 81 5.20 3.63 -13.78
CA ALA A 81 4.26 4.74 -13.67
C ALA A 81 4.09 5.46 -15.02
N GLY A 82 2.83 5.56 -15.48
CA GLY A 82 2.49 6.16 -16.76
C GLY A 82 2.79 7.65 -16.88
N PRO A 83 2.85 8.20 -18.12
CA PRO A 83 3.16 9.60 -18.35
C PRO A 83 2.20 10.56 -17.62
N GLY A 84 0.91 10.24 -17.58
CA GLY A 84 -0.11 11.03 -16.88
C GLY A 84 0.03 10.96 -15.36
N HIS A 85 0.44 9.82 -14.78
CA HIS A 85 0.75 9.73 -13.35
C HIS A 85 1.93 10.64 -12.99
N ASN A 86 3.01 10.58 -13.77
CA ASN A 86 4.18 11.43 -13.55
C ASN A 86 3.84 12.91 -13.74
N GLY A 87 3.08 13.26 -14.78
CA GLY A 87 2.58 14.61 -15.00
C GLY A 87 1.74 15.13 -13.83
N PHE A 88 0.83 14.31 -13.31
CA PHE A 88 0.05 14.65 -12.13
C PHE A 88 0.93 14.89 -10.90
N MET A 89 1.90 14.02 -10.64
CA MET A 89 2.84 14.19 -9.53
C MET A 89 3.66 15.48 -9.67
N MET A 90 4.09 15.84 -10.88
CA MET A 90 4.79 17.11 -11.12
C MET A 90 3.88 18.33 -10.85
N ILE A 91 2.61 18.28 -11.24
CA ILE A 91 1.64 19.35 -10.94
C ILE A 91 1.39 19.44 -9.44
N CYS A 92 1.17 18.33 -8.74
CA CYS A 92 1.02 18.33 -7.29
C CYS A 92 2.25 18.93 -6.60
N ALA A 93 3.46 18.55 -7.02
CA ALA A 93 4.69 19.12 -6.50
C ALA A 93 4.77 20.64 -6.75
N ALA A 94 4.39 21.09 -7.95
CA ALA A 94 4.35 22.51 -8.29
C ALA A 94 3.32 23.29 -7.45
N LEU A 95 2.14 22.72 -7.20
CA LEU A 95 1.12 23.33 -6.33
C LEU A 95 1.60 23.44 -4.89
N VAL A 96 2.25 22.40 -4.36
CA VAL A 96 2.87 22.44 -3.03
C VAL A 96 3.98 23.50 -2.98
N LEU A 97 4.80 23.60 -4.03
CA LEU A 97 5.82 24.65 -4.13
C LEU A 97 5.18 26.05 -4.20
N PHE A 98 4.05 26.19 -4.88
CA PHE A 98 3.27 27.43 -4.92
C PHE A 98 2.69 27.81 -3.53
N MET A 99 2.47 26.84 -2.65
CA MET A 99 2.11 27.15 -1.26
C MET A 99 3.29 27.64 -0.41
N THR A 100 4.54 27.44 -0.87
CA THR A 100 5.74 27.72 -0.07
C THR A 100 6.65 28.80 -0.64
N LEU A 101 6.68 29.08 -1.95
CA LEU A 101 7.54 30.11 -2.54
C LEU A 101 6.78 31.44 -2.85
N PRO A 102 5.62 31.44 -3.52
CA PRO A 102 4.77 32.63 -3.61
C PRO A 102 4.19 33.08 -2.26
N GLY A 103 4.05 32.17 -1.29
CA GLY A 103 3.60 32.48 0.09
C GLY A 103 4.72 32.82 1.09
N LEU A 104 6.00 32.77 0.68
CA LEU A 104 7.15 33.12 1.54
C LEU A 104 7.82 34.45 1.14
N ALA A 105 7.57 34.94 -0.08
CA ALA A 105 8.10 36.20 -0.59
C ALA A 105 7.07 37.35 -0.63
N LEU A 106 5.78 37.05 -0.48
CA LEU A 106 4.69 38.02 -0.25
C LEU A 106 4.36 38.07 1.24
#